data_AF-A0A7W1S5Z5-F1
#
_entry.id   AF-A0A7W1S5Z5-F1
#
_cell.length_a   1.000
_cell.length_b   1.000
_cell.length_c   1.000
_cell.angle_alpha   90.00
_cell.angle_beta   90.00
_cell.angle_gamma   90.00
#
_symmetry.space_group_name_H-M   'P 1'
#
loop_
_entity.id
_entity.type
_entity.pdbx_description
1 polymer ?
#
loop_
_entity_poly.entity_id
_entity_poly.type
_entity_poly.pdbx_seq_one_letter_code
_entity_poly.pdbx_strand_id
1 'polypeptide(L)'
;MTIDFLSRMIGTVIFALLGAKLGVDSASTMGLPPDITAAIFSLVGVLVGLILTPWITIRPLRYIRQMITELPVDMLLTSLAGMSIGLLLALLLSYPLSRLDPPLGTWLPALVSIIAGYLGLVIFRTRSREILGLLGEPGNKRTRNFMAGTERIILLDTSVLIDGRIVDIAKTGFLGGTLGVPRFVITELHQVADSSDT
;
A
#
# COMPACT_ATOMS: atom_id res chain seq x y z
N MET A 1 -24.88 8.90 -2.12
CA MET A 1 -24.61 8.30 -3.44
C MET A 1 -23.51 7.26 -3.28
N THR A 2 -23.79 5.99 -3.52
CA THR A 2 -22.76 4.94 -3.42
C THR A 2 -21.72 5.14 -4.53
N ILE A 3 -20.43 5.02 -4.22
CA ILE A 3 -19.32 5.07 -5.20
C ILE A 3 -19.58 4.10 -6.37
N ASP A 4 -20.29 3.00 -6.07
CA ASP A 4 -20.74 1.98 -7.02
C ASP A 4 -21.71 2.51 -8.08
N PHE A 5 -22.59 3.43 -7.68
CA PHE A 5 -23.51 4.07 -8.61
C PHE A 5 -22.80 5.08 -9.50
N LEU A 6 -21.89 5.88 -8.93
CA LEU A 6 -21.16 6.90 -9.68
C LEU A 6 -20.24 6.26 -10.74
N SER A 7 -19.52 5.19 -10.39
CA SER A 7 -18.66 4.50 -11.36
C SER A 7 -19.49 3.87 -12.48
N ARG A 8 -20.64 3.25 -12.16
CA ARG A 8 -21.54 2.67 -13.17
C ARG A 8 -21.99 3.72 -14.15
N MET A 9 -22.40 4.88 -13.65
CA MET A 9 -22.85 5.98 -14.50
C MET A 9 -21.73 6.47 -15.43
N ILE A 10 -20.51 6.69 -14.89
CA ILE A 10 -19.35 7.12 -15.68
C ILE A 10 -19.00 6.07 -16.75
N GLY A 11 -18.90 4.79 -16.36
CA GLY A 11 -18.59 3.73 -17.30
C GLY A 11 -19.66 3.53 -18.36
N THR A 12 -20.94 3.67 -18.01
CA THR A 12 -22.04 3.61 -18.98
C THR A 12 -21.89 4.66 -20.06
N VAL A 13 -21.55 5.90 -19.70
CA VAL A 13 -21.31 6.98 -20.66
C VAL A 13 -20.10 6.67 -21.55
N ILE A 14 -18.98 6.23 -20.96
CA ILE A 14 -17.76 5.91 -21.72
C ILE A 14 -17.99 4.75 -22.70
N PHE A 15 -18.60 3.65 -22.25
CA PHE A 15 -18.87 2.49 -23.09
C PHE A 15 -19.97 2.76 -24.13
N ALA A 16 -20.94 3.64 -23.84
CA ALA A 16 -21.92 4.08 -24.82
C ALA A 16 -21.26 4.85 -25.98
N LEU A 17 -20.35 5.78 -25.67
CA LEU A 17 -19.61 6.55 -26.68
C LEU A 17 -18.66 5.68 -27.49
N LEU A 18 -17.94 4.75 -26.84
CA LEU A 18 -17.10 3.77 -27.53
C LEU A 18 -17.92 2.84 -28.42
N GLY A 19 -19.06 2.36 -27.92
CA GLY A 19 -20.00 1.54 -28.69
C GLY A 19 -20.52 2.28 -29.91
N ALA A 20 -20.97 3.53 -29.74
CA ALA A 20 -21.42 4.35 -30.87
C ALA A 20 -20.33 4.51 -31.93
N LYS A 21 -19.09 4.81 -31.52
CA LYS A 21 -17.95 4.95 -32.44
C LYS A 21 -17.67 3.65 -33.21
N LEU A 22 -17.59 2.52 -32.49
CA LEU A 22 -17.38 1.21 -33.10
C LEU A 22 -18.54 0.83 -34.05
N GLY A 23 -19.76 1.25 -33.73
CA GLY A 23 -20.93 1.06 -34.59
C GLY A 23 -20.84 1.84 -35.90
N VAL A 24 -20.36 3.09 -35.87
CA VAL A 24 -20.12 3.89 -37.09
C VAL A 24 -19.01 3.26 -37.94
N ASP A 25 -17.90 2.88 -37.32
CA ASP A 25 -16.76 2.27 -38.01
C ASP A 25 -17.13 0.92 -38.65
N SER A 26 -18.07 0.18 -38.04
CA SER A 26 -18.56 -1.12 -38.53
C SER A 26 -19.72 -1.02 -39.53
N ALA A 27 -20.31 0.16 -39.70
CA ALA A 27 -21.50 0.34 -40.54
C ALA A 27 -21.24 0.01 -42.02
N SER A 28 -20.05 0.34 -42.52
CA SER A 28 -19.62 0.05 -43.89
C SER A 28 -19.51 -1.45 -44.18
N THR A 29 -19.09 -2.24 -43.19
CA THR A 29 -18.98 -3.70 -43.28
C THR A 29 -20.35 -4.39 -43.20
N MET A 30 -21.30 -3.81 -42.47
CA MET A 30 -22.62 -4.38 -42.24
C MET A 30 -23.68 -3.94 -43.27
N GLY A 31 -23.35 -2.97 -44.14
CA GLY A 31 -24.25 -2.46 -45.18
C GLY A 31 -25.48 -1.72 -44.65
N LEU A 32 -25.43 -1.26 -43.39
CA LEU A 32 -26.52 -0.55 -42.72
C LEU A 32 -26.21 0.95 -42.61
N PRO A 33 -27.25 1.81 -42.48
CA PRO A 33 -27.05 3.22 -42.21
C PRO A 33 -26.22 3.44 -40.92
N PRO A 34 -25.29 4.42 -40.92
CA PRO A 34 -24.42 4.69 -39.77
C PRO A 34 -25.19 4.97 -38.48
N ASP A 35 -26.33 5.68 -38.59
CA ASP A 35 -27.15 6.07 -37.44
C ASP A 35 -27.76 4.88 -36.70
N ILE A 36 -28.23 3.87 -37.44
CA ILE A 36 -28.85 2.66 -36.88
C ILE A 36 -27.78 1.80 -36.21
N THR A 37 -26.63 1.63 -36.87
CA THR A 37 -25.53 0.82 -36.36
C THR A 37 -24.91 1.46 -35.12
N ALA A 38 -24.75 2.79 -35.11
CA ALA A 38 -24.33 3.54 -33.93
C ALA A 38 -25.32 3.40 -32.77
N ALA A 39 -26.63 3.50 -33.02
CA ALA A 39 -27.66 3.33 -32.01
C ALA A 39 -27.60 1.94 -31.37
N ILE A 40 -27.54 0.87 -32.18
CA ILE A 40 -27.48 -0.52 -31.68
C ILE A 40 -26.23 -0.74 -30.83
N PHE A 41 -25.05 -0.38 -31.35
CA PHE A 41 -23.80 -0.59 -30.61
C PHE A 41 -23.67 0.31 -29.39
N SER A 42 -24.25 1.52 -29.40
CA SER A 42 -24.31 2.38 -28.20
C SER A 42 -25.18 1.76 -27.11
N LEU A 43 -26.31 1.14 -27.45
CA LEU A 43 -27.20 0.48 -26.50
C LEU A 43 -26.52 -0.76 -25.88
N VAL A 44 -25.79 -1.52 -26.70
CA VAL A 44 -24.93 -2.62 -26.22
C VAL A 44 -23.83 -2.08 -25.32
N GLY A 45 -23.20 -0.95 -25.69
CA GLY A 45 -22.21 -0.25 -24.86
C GLY A 45 -22.76 0.18 -23.51
N VAL A 46 -23.98 0.71 -23.46
CA VAL A 46 -24.68 1.06 -22.20
C VAL A 46 -24.84 -0.18 -21.32
N LEU A 47 -25.33 -1.29 -21.89
CA LEU A 47 -25.55 -2.54 -21.16
C LEU A 47 -24.24 -3.11 -20.60
N VAL A 48 -23.19 -3.15 -21.43
CA VAL A 48 -21.85 -3.59 -21.04
C VAL A 48 -21.26 -2.66 -19.97
N GLY A 49 -21.41 -1.34 -20.13
CA GLY A 49 -20.94 -0.35 -19.17
C GLY A 49 -21.58 -0.51 -17.78
N LEU A 50 -22.88 -0.80 -17.70
CA LEU A 50 -23.56 -1.03 -16.41
C LEU A 50 -23.07 -2.29 -15.68
N ILE A 51 -22.75 -3.35 -16.43
CA ILE A 51 -22.37 -4.66 -15.88
C ILE A 51 -20.87 -4.72 -15.58
N LEU A 52 -20.03 -4.27 -16.51
CA LEU A 52 -18.58 -4.52 -16.50
C LEU A 52 -17.82 -3.48 -15.67
N THR A 53 -18.29 -2.22 -15.64
CA THR A 53 -17.58 -1.13 -14.94
C THR A 53 -17.35 -1.38 -13.45
N PRO A 54 -18.32 -1.91 -12.67
CA PRO A 54 -18.06 -2.21 -11.26
C PRO A 54 -16.97 -3.24 -11.04
N TRP A 55 -16.87 -4.21 -11.96
CA TRP A 55 -15.91 -5.29 -11.87
C TRP A 55 -14.50 -4.82 -12.23
N ILE A 56 -14.37 -3.98 -13.25
CA ILE A 56 -13.09 -3.42 -13.70
C ILE A 56 -12.59 -2.31 -12.77
N THR A 57 -13.47 -1.46 -12.27
CA THR A 57 -13.05 -0.28 -11.49
C THR A 57 -13.03 -0.58 -10.00
N ILE A 58 -14.17 -0.93 -9.41
CA ILE A 58 -14.32 -0.86 -7.95
C ILE A 58 -13.70 -2.04 -7.25
N ARG A 59 -13.92 -3.26 -7.76
CA ARG A 59 -13.38 -4.47 -7.12
C ARG A 59 -11.86 -4.43 -6.97
N PRO A 60 -11.06 -4.14 -8.01
CA PRO A 60 -9.62 -4.06 -7.85
C PRO A 60 -9.22 -2.85 -7.00
N LEU A 61 -9.90 -1.70 -7.12
CA LEU A 61 -9.58 -0.53 -6.30
C LEU A 61 -9.77 -0.80 -4.81
N ARG A 62 -10.84 -1.53 -4.44
CA ARG A 62 -11.08 -1.96 -3.05
C ARG A 62 -10.00 -2.92 -2.56
N TYR A 63 -9.61 -3.88 -3.40
CA TYR A 63 -8.55 -4.84 -3.08
C TYR A 63 -7.19 -4.14 -2.87
N ILE A 64 -6.81 -3.26 -3.80
CA ILE A 64 -5.59 -2.45 -3.71
C ILE A 64 -5.64 -1.55 -2.47
N ARG A 65 -6.79 -0.91 -2.19
CA ARG A 65 -6.94 -0.08 -1.00
C ARG A 65 -6.74 -0.88 0.28
N GLN A 66 -7.33 -2.07 0.38
CA GLN A 66 -7.13 -2.94 1.54
C GLN A 66 -5.65 -3.32 1.70
N MET A 67 -5.00 -3.75 0.62
CA MET A 67 -3.57 -4.05 0.63
C MET A 67 -2.70 -2.86 1.07
N ILE A 68 -2.99 -1.64 0.57
CA ILE A 68 -2.23 -0.44 0.94
C ILE A 68 -2.46 -0.08 2.42
N THR A 69 -3.67 -0.27 2.93
CA THR A 69 -4.02 0.11 4.32
C THR A 69 -3.37 -0.83 5.34
N GLU A 70 -3.17 -2.10 4.98
CA GLU A 70 -2.50 -3.09 5.82
C GLU A 70 -0.97 -3.00 5.77
N LEU A 71 -0.41 -2.32 4.76
CA LEU A 71 1.03 -2.19 4.60
C LEU A 71 1.60 -1.08 5.49
N PRO A 72 2.74 -1.32 6.18
CA PRO A 72 3.43 -0.29 6.92
C PRO A 72 3.87 0.86 6.00
N VAL A 73 3.70 2.11 6.44
CA VAL A 73 4.09 3.30 5.66
C VAL A 73 5.59 3.29 5.35
N ASP A 74 6.42 2.77 6.26
CA ASP A 74 7.86 2.61 6.04
C ASP A 74 8.18 1.70 4.85
N MET A 75 7.44 0.60 4.68
CA MET A 75 7.60 -0.29 3.53
C MET A 75 7.16 0.38 2.23
N LEU A 76 6.07 1.15 2.24
CA LEU A 76 5.58 1.85 1.05
C LEU A 76 6.58 2.89 0.55
N LEU A 77 7.09 3.74 1.45
CA LEU A 77 8.04 4.80 1.08
C LEU A 77 9.38 4.22 0.59
N THR A 78 9.92 3.24 1.29
CA THR A 78 11.21 2.62 0.91
C THR A 78 11.10 1.81 -0.37
N SER A 79 10.01 1.06 -0.56
CA SER A 79 9.80 0.31 -1.81
C SER A 79 9.60 1.23 -3.01
N LEU A 80 8.91 2.36 -2.85
CA LEU A 80 8.77 3.36 -3.91
C LEU A 80 10.13 4.00 -4.25
N ALA A 81 10.94 4.32 -3.24
CA ALA A 81 12.29 4.83 -3.44
C ALA A 81 13.18 3.78 -4.14
N GLY A 82 13.15 2.53 -3.71
CA GLY A 82 13.90 1.43 -4.31
C GLY A 82 13.50 1.14 -5.74
N MET A 83 12.20 1.13 -6.05
CA MET A 83 11.68 0.99 -7.41
C MET A 83 12.14 2.16 -8.29
N SER A 84 12.05 3.39 -7.79
CA SER A 84 12.51 4.59 -8.50
C SER A 84 14.00 4.53 -8.82
N ILE A 85 14.83 4.15 -7.84
CA ILE A 85 16.28 3.98 -8.02
C ILE A 85 16.57 2.85 -9.01
N GLY A 86 15.89 1.72 -8.90
CA GLY A 86 16.02 0.59 -9.83
C GLY A 86 15.68 0.98 -11.28
N LEU A 87 14.61 1.74 -11.47
CA LEU A 87 14.20 2.25 -12.78
C LEU A 87 15.19 3.31 -13.33
N LEU A 88 15.74 4.17 -12.46
CA LEU A 88 16.78 5.12 -12.86
C LEU A 88 18.03 4.37 -13.37
N LEU A 89 18.49 3.36 -12.62
CA LEU A 89 19.62 2.52 -13.06
C LEU A 89 19.30 1.78 -14.35
N ALA A 90 18.07 1.27 -14.50
CA ALA A 90 17.63 0.62 -15.72
C ALA A 90 17.61 1.57 -16.92
N LEU A 91 17.20 2.82 -16.71
CA LEU A 91 17.21 3.85 -17.75
C LEU A 91 18.64 4.12 -18.25
N LEU A 92 19.61 4.15 -17.33
CA LEU A 92 21.02 4.28 -17.69
C LEU A 92 21.52 3.07 -18.50
N LEU A 93 21.10 1.85 -18.14
CA LEU A 93 21.42 0.62 -18.89
C LEU A 93 20.65 0.50 -20.22
N SER A 94 19.45 1.09 -20.30
CA SER A 94 18.58 1.00 -21.46
C SER A 94 19.26 1.54 -22.72
N TYR A 95 20.06 2.60 -22.59
CA TYR A 95 20.73 3.25 -23.72
C TYR A 95 21.79 2.36 -24.41
N PRO A 96 22.79 1.78 -23.71
CA PRO A 96 23.72 0.85 -24.35
C PRO A 96 23.01 -0.42 -24.85
N LEU A 97 22.00 -0.90 -24.13
CA LEU A 97 21.24 -2.09 -24.56
C LEU A 97 20.46 -1.85 -25.86
N SER A 98 19.93 -0.65 -26.08
CA SER A 98 19.19 -0.33 -27.31
C SER A 98 20.09 -0.22 -28.55
N ARG A 99 21.42 -0.22 -28.38
CA ARG A 99 22.39 -0.23 -29.48
C ARG A 99 22.72 -1.64 -30.00
N LEU A 100 22.21 -2.68 -29.34
CA LEU A 100 22.33 -4.06 -29.81
C LEU A 100 21.49 -4.28 -31.07
N ASP A 101 21.93 -5.22 -31.92
CA ASP A 101 21.19 -5.57 -33.13
C ASP A 101 19.78 -6.11 -32.78
N PRO A 102 18.77 -5.82 -33.62
CA PRO A 102 17.44 -6.42 -33.48
C PRO A 102 17.52 -7.95 -33.55
N PRO A 103 16.71 -8.69 -32.76
CA PRO A 103 15.57 -8.20 -31.97
C PRO A 103 15.94 -7.76 -30.54
N LEU A 104 17.17 -8.01 -30.10
CA LEU A 104 17.56 -7.79 -28.70
C LEU A 104 17.49 -6.31 -28.33
N GLY A 105 18.01 -5.40 -29.18
CA GLY A 105 17.95 -3.95 -28.91
C GLY A 105 16.54 -3.38 -28.71
N THR A 106 15.49 -4.07 -29.22
CA THR A 106 14.10 -3.62 -29.08
C THR A 106 13.45 -4.08 -27.79
N TRP A 107 13.64 -5.34 -27.38
CA TRP A 107 12.93 -5.93 -26.25
C TRP A 107 13.74 -5.89 -24.94
N LEU A 108 15.07 -5.99 -25.03
CA LEU A 108 15.96 -6.08 -23.87
C LEU A 108 15.88 -4.85 -22.96
N PRO A 109 15.82 -3.60 -23.46
CA PRO A 109 15.72 -2.44 -22.59
C PRO A 109 14.43 -2.41 -21.76
N ALA A 110 13.30 -2.81 -22.36
CA ALA A 110 12.03 -2.93 -21.66
C ALA A 110 12.04 -4.07 -20.63
N LEU A 111 12.66 -5.21 -20.98
CA LEU A 111 12.78 -6.33 -20.05
C LEU A 111 13.65 -5.96 -18.84
N VAL A 112 14.77 -5.27 -19.07
CA VAL A 112 15.67 -4.83 -18.01
C VAL A 112 15.01 -3.80 -17.09
N SER A 113 14.21 -2.87 -17.62
CA SER A 113 13.49 -1.91 -16.77
C SER A 113 12.47 -2.57 -15.85
N ILE A 114 11.73 -3.56 -16.34
CA ILE A 114 10.80 -4.35 -15.53
C ILE A 114 11.55 -5.11 -14.42
N ILE A 115 12.62 -5.82 -14.79
CA ILE A 115 13.41 -6.62 -13.84
C ILE A 115 14.05 -5.71 -12.79
N ALA A 116 14.69 -4.62 -13.19
CA ALA A 116 15.38 -3.71 -12.29
C ALA A 116 14.41 -2.97 -11.36
N GLY A 117 13.24 -2.54 -11.85
CA GLY A 117 12.19 -1.95 -11.02
C GLY A 117 11.68 -2.93 -9.97
N TYR A 118 11.43 -4.19 -10.36
CA TYR A 118 11.01 -5.24 -9.43
C TYR A 118 12.09 -5.57 -8.40
N LEU A 119 13.35 -5.71 -8.81
CA LEU A 119 14.48 -5.95 -7.90
C LEU A 119 14.64 -4.80 -6.90
N GLY A 120 14.59 -3.55 -7.37
CA GLY A 120 14.66 -2.37 -6.51
C GLY A 120 13.53 -2.36 -5.47
N LEU A 121 12.31 -2.70 -5.88
CA LEU A 121 11.16 -2.83 -4.99
C LEU A 121 11.40 -3.93 -3.93
N VAL A 122 11.83 -5.12 -4.34
CA VAL A 122 12.01 -6.28 -3.43
C VAL A 122 13.13 -6.03 -2.42
N ILE A 123 14.28 -5.49 -2.87
CA ILE A 123 15.43 -5.23 -2.01
C ILE A 123 15.07 -4.21 -0.92
N PHE A 124 14.48 -3.08 -1.31
CA PHE A 124 14.14 -2.02 -0.36
C PHE A 124 12.97 -2.40 0.55
N ARG A 125 12.00 -3.16 0.04
CA ARG A 125 10.90 -3.69 0.87
C ARG A 125 11.40 -4.61 1.96
N THR A 126 12.42 -5.44 1.68
CA THR A 126 12.96 -6.41 2.65
C THR A 126 13.70 -5.73 3.82
N ARG A 127 14.31 -4.56 3.57
CA ARG A 127 15.13 -3.83 4.55
C ARG A 127 14.57 -2.45 4.91
N SER A 128 13.25 -2.24 4.80
CA SER A 128 12.60 -0.92 4.96
C SER A 128 13.00 -0.20 6.26
N ARG A 129 12.93 -0.91 7.39
CA ARG A 129 13.20 -0.36 8.73
C ARG A 129 14.66 0.00 8.94
N GLU A 130 15.57 -0.77 8.38
CA GLU A 130 17.02 -0.50 8.45
C GLU A 130 17.37 0.74 7.62
N ILE A 131 16.86 0.82 6.39
CA ILE A 131 17.11 1.96 5.47
C ILE A 131 16.61 3.28 6.08
N LEU A 132 15.40 3.29 6.65
CA LEU A 132 14.86 4.46 7.33
C LEU A 132 15.61 4.77 8.65
N GLY A 133 16.09 3.73 9.34
CA GLY A 133 16.92 3.88 10.53
C GLY A 133 18.28 4.53 10.26
N LEU A 134 18.82 4.38 9.04
CA LEU A 134 20.05 5.04 8.59
C LEU A 134 19.82 6.49 8.13
N LEU A 135 18.64 6.79 7.58
CA LEU A 135 18.26 8.16 7.20
C LEU A 135 17.84 9.03 8.39
N GLY A 136 17.32 8.43 9.47
CA GLY A 136 16.99 9.12 10.70
C GLY A 136 18.26 9.50 11.48
N GLU A 137 18.43 10.78 11.82
CA GLU A 137 19.59 11.29 12.54
C GLU A 137 19.97 10.43 13.77
N PRO A 138 21.28 10.19 14.03
CA PRO A 138 21.75 9.45 15.21
C PRO A 138 21.38 10.12 16.56
N GLY A 139 20.96 11.39 16.55
CA GLY A 139 20.80 12.21 17.74
C GLY A 139 19.39 12.31 18.33
N ASN A 140 18.34 11.94 17.58
CA ASN A 140 16.97 12.25 18.02
C ASN A 140 16.08 11.01 18.21
N LYS A 141 16.39 10.24 19.25
CA LYS A 141 15.53 9.16 19.77
C LYS A 141 14.13 9.66 20.19
N ARG A 142 13.87 10.97 20.28
CA ARG A 142 12.57 11.54 20.68
C ARG A 142 11.52 11.57 19.56
N THR A 143 11.92 11.62 18.28
CA THR A 143 10.95 11.72 17.16
C THR A 143 10.53 10.36 16.61
N ARG A 144 11.21 9.27 16.99
CA ARG A 144 10.90 7.92 16.48
C ARG A 144 9.59 7.34 17.00
N ASN A 145 9.03 7.90 18.07
CA ASN A 145 7.72 7.51 18.61
C ASN A 145 6.52 8.06 17.81
N PHE A 146 6.74 9.00 16.87
CA PHE A 146 5.65 9.53 16.03
C PHE A 146 5.38 8.71 14.76
N MET A 147 6.30 7.82 14.35
CA MET A 147 6.16 7.02 13.13
C MET A 147 5.94 5.52 13.37
N ALA A 148 6.10 5.05 14.62
CA ALA A 148 5.74 3.70 15.01
C ALA A 148 4.31 3.71 15.54
N GLY A 149 3.34 3.50 14.65
CA GLY A 149 1.90 3.47 14.94
C GLY A 149 1.44 2.32 15.83
N THR A 150 1.95 2.23 17.05
CA THR A 150 1.28 1.59 18.19
C THR A 150 1.93 2.16 19.44
N GLU A 151 1.19 2.91 20.25
CA GLU A 151 1.58 3.16 21.65
C GLU A 151 1.69 1.79 22.31
N ARG A 152 2.91 1.24 22.35
CA ARG A 152 3.16 -0.07 22.95
C ARG A 152 2.91 0.08 24.45
N ILE A 153 1.81 -0.47 24.93
CA ILE A 153 1.51 -0.52 26.37
C ILE A 153 2.14 -1.78 26.94
N ILE A 154 3.01 -1.61 27.93
CA ILE A 154 3.62 -2.70 28.69
C ILE A 154 2.84 -2.84 29.98
N LEU A 155 2.10 -3.95 30.11
CA LEU A 155 1.33 -4.23 31.32
C LEU A 155 2.25 -4.78 32.41
N LEU A 156 2.14 -4.21 33.61
CA LEU A 156 2.89 -4.63 34.79
C LEU A 156 2.04 -5.54 35.67
N ASP A 157 2.68 -6.59 36.16
CA ASP A 157 2.12 -7.54 37.12
C ASP A 157 2.60 -7.22 38.55
N THR A 158 1.90 -7.75 39.55
CA THR A 158 2.19 -7.54 40.99
C THR A 158 3.61 -7.97 41.34
N SER A 159 4.04 -9.12 40.83
CA SER A 159 5.39 -9.69 41.04
C SER A 159 6.51 -8.74 40.59
N VAL A 160 6.34 -8.10 39.44
CA VAL A 160 7.31 -7.18 38.84
C VAL A 160 7.42 -5.87 39.63
N LEU A 161 6.31 -5.43 40.24
CA LEU A 161 6.29 -4.24 41.08
C LEU A 161 6.93 -4.49 42.46
N ILE A 162 6.68 -5.66 43.06
CA ILE A 162 7.29 -6.06 44.35
C ILE A 162 8.81 -6.19 44.23
N ASP A 163 9.29 -6.78 43.13
CA ASP A 163 10.73 -6.96 42.88
C ASP A 163 11.48 -5.64 42.61
N GLY A 164 10.78 -4.59 42.16
CA GLY A 164 11.31 -3.22 42.06
C GLY A 164 12.36 -2.96 40.96
N ARG A 165 13.06 -4.00 40.47
CA ARG A 165 14.08 -3.91 39.40
C ARG A 165 13.57 -3.27 38.11
N ILE A 166 12.26 -3.30 37.88
CA ILE A 166 11.63 -2.69 36.71
C ILE A 166 11.88 -1.18 36.63
N VAL A 167 12.03 -0.49 37.77
CA VAL A 167 12.28 0.97 37.82
C VAL A 167 13.65 1.30 37.25
N ASP A 168 14.67 0.53 37.61
CA ASP A 168 16.03 0.76 37.14
C ASP A 168 16.18 0.39 35.67
N ILE A 169 15.55 -0.71 35.24
CA ILE A 169 15.50 -1.11 33.83
C ILE A 169 14.76 -0.06 33.00
N ALA A 170 13.66 0.52 33.50
CA ALA A 170 12.96 1.61 32.83
C ALA A 170 13.85 2.86 32.68
N LYS A 171 14.60 3.24 33.73
CA LYS A 171 15.53 4.38 33.70
C LYS A 171 16.67 4.21 32.69
N THR A 172 17.11 2.97 32.42
CA THR A 172 18.10 2.72 31.35
C THR A 172 17.58 2.97 29.93
N GLY A 173 16.26 3.13 29.77
CA GLY A 173 15.62 3.25 28.46
C GLY A 173 15.51 1.93 27.70
N PHE A 174 15.74 0.79 28.37
CA PHE A 174 15.58 -0.55 27.78
C PHE A 174 14.11 -0.88 27.48
N LEU A 175 13.18 -0.34 28.27
CA LEU A 175 11.75 -0.52 28.06
C LEU A 175 11.21 0.59 27.15
N GLY A 176 10.78 0.22 25.94
CA GLY A 176 10.10 1.11 25.01
C GLY A 176 8.59 0.96 25.11
N GLY A 177 7.90 1.99 25.60
CA GLY A 177 6.43 2.00 25.68
C GLY A 177 5.89 2.70 26.93
N THR A 178 4.56 2.80 27.01
CA THR A 178 3.85 3.30 28.21
C THR A 178 3.66 2.15 29.18
N LEU A 179 4.12 2.30 30.43
CA LEU A 179 3.90 1.32 31.48
C LEU A 179 2.47 1.45 31.99
N GLY A 180 1.66 0.41 31.80
CA GLY A 180 0.29 0.33 32.30
C GLY A 180 0.22 -0.57 33.52
N VAL A 181 -0.32 -0.06 34.63
CA VAL A 181 -0.60 -0.86 35.83
C VAL A 181 -2.11 -1.13 35.90
N PRO A 182 -2.56 -2.38 35.72
CA PRO A 182 -3.97 -2.73 35.90
C PRO A 182 -4.46 -2.45 37.32
N ARG A 183 -5.73 -2.09 37.46
CA ARG A 183 -6.32 -1.78 38.78
C ARG A 183 -6.23 -2.92 39.79
N PHE A 184 -6.36 -4.17 39.35
CA PHE A 184 -6.31 -5.33 40.23
C PHE A 184 -4.92 -5.53 40.87
N VAL A 185 -3.86 -5.18 40.14
CA VAL A 185 -2.47 -5.24 40.63
C VAL A 185 -2.27 -4.25 41.79
N ILE A 186 -2.86 -3.05 41.68
CA ILE A 186 -2.85 -2.06 42.76
C ILE A 186 -3.61 -2.58 43.99
N THR A 187 -4.76 -3.21 43.78
CA THR A 187 -5.55 -3.81 44.87
C THR A 187 -4.78 -4.91 45.59
N GLU A 188 -4.08 -5.77 44.86
CA GLU A 188 -3.27 -6.84 45.43
C GLU A 188 -2.09 -6.30 46.24
N LEU A 189 -1.39 -5.28 45.72
CA LEU A 189 -0.32 -4.60 46.46
C LEU A 189 -0.80 -3.97 47.77
N HIS A 190 -1.98 -3.33 47.77
CA HIS A 190 -2.57 -2.80 48.99
C HIS A 190 -2.89 -3.90 50.00
N GLN A 191 -3.45 -5.02 49.54
CA GLN A 191 -3.80 -6.14 50.42
C GLN A 191 -2.57 -6.79 51.06
N VAL A 192 -1.47 -6.92 50.32
CA VAL A 192 -0.19 -7.39 50.88
C VAL A 192 0.32 -6.42 51.93
N ALA A 193 0.29 -5.10 51.66
CA ALA A 193 0.74 -4.08 52.61
C ALA A 193 -0.07 -4.07 53.92
N ASP A 194 -1.40 -4.19 53.82
CA ASP A 194 -2.30 -4.18 54.98
C ASP A 194 -2.22 -5.50 55.79
N SER A 195 -1.82 -6.62 55.16
CA SER A 195 -1.69 -7.92 55.84
C SER A 195 -0.43 -8.07 56.70
N SER A 196 0.57 -7.21 56.51
CA SER A 196 1.84 -7.23 57.25
C SER A 196 1.80 -6.54 58.62
N ASP A 197 0.68 -5.88 58.98
CA ASP A 197 0.52 -5.08 60.21
C ASP A 197 -0.26 -5.82 61.33
N THR A 198 -0.43 -7.14 61.22
CA THR A 198 -1.00 -8.04 62.26
C THR A 198 -0.03 -9.16 62.60
#